data_AF-A0A2E2D4K9-F1
#
_entry.id   AF-A0A2E2D4K9-F1
#
_cell.length_a   1.000
_cell.length_b   1.000
_cell.length_c   1.000
_cell.angle_alpha   90.00
_cell.angle_beta   90.00
_cell.angle_gamma   90.00
#
_symmetry.space_group_name_H-M   'P 1'
#
loop_
_entity.id
_entity.type
_entity.pdbx_description
1 polymer ?
#
loop_
_entity_poly.entity_id
_entity_poly.type
_entity_poly.pdbx_seq_one_letter_code
_entity_poly.pdbx_strand_id
1 'polypeptide(L)'
;MDFLIQSLFVWALTLTGYKDPNYLPDIKAVSHQTLATTLCKSSYCTAVAYYDKNTETIFFDNRMDIKTDDGARSFIVHEMVHFLQHKNGKISSEELDCKTRIEIEREAYRVQQFFLKEHHKDTYQIDMAMAVLPGLCSEQAENLN
;
A
#
# COMPACT_ATOMS: atom_id res chain seq x y z
N MET A 1 -9.31 5.64 -17.87
CA MET A 1 -8.53 5.51 -16.62
C MET A 1 -9.48 5.20 -15.48
N ASP A 2 -10.58 5.94 -15.38
CA ASP A 2 -11.55 5.85 -14.29
C ASP A 2 -12.14 4.45 -14.07
N PHE A 3 -12.51 3.73 -15.15
CA PHE A 3 -13.00 2.35 -15.03
C PHE A 3 -11.97 1.38 -14.45
N LEU A 4 -10.69 1.53 -14.84
CA LEU A 4 -9.60 0.72 -14.28
C LEU A 4 -9.50 0.97 -12.77
N ILE A 5 -9.44 2.24 -12.35
CA ILE A 5 -9.32 2.60 -10.94
C ILE A 5 -10.52 2.08 -10.13
N GLN A 6 -11.74 2.22 -10.65
CA GLN A 6 -12.94 1.65 -10.04
C GLN A 6 -12.83 0.13 -9.89
N SER A 7 -12.35 -0.57 -10.93
CA SER A 7 -12.20 -2.02 -10.87
C SER A 7 -11.17 -2.47 -9.82
N LEU A 8 -10.05 -1.76 -9.69
CA LEU A 8 -9.05 -2.02 -8.65
C LEU A 8 -9.60 -1.71 -7.25
N PHE A 9 -10.42 -0.67 -7.12
CA PHE A 9 -11.05 -0.33 -5.86
C PHE A 9 -12.07 -1.39 -5.41
N VAL A 10 -12.82 -1.97 -6.34
CA VAL A 10 -13.73 -3.09 -6.07
C VAL A 10 -12.97 -4.30 -5.54
N TRP A 11 -11.77 -4.59 -6.04
CA TRP A 11 -10.91 -5.64 -5.46
C TRP A 11 -10.59 -5.36 -3.99
N ALA A 12 -10.11 -4.16 -3.68
CA ALA A 12 -9.77 -3.77 -2.32
C ALA A 12 -11.00 -3.84 -1.37
N LEU A 13 -12.16 -3.32 -1.81
CA LEU A 13 -13.42 -3.41 -1.04
C LEU A 13 -13.85 -4.86 -0.79
N THR A 14 -13.87 -5.67 -1.84
CA THR A 14 -14.37 -7.05 -1.76
C THR A 14 -13.50 -7.93 -0.85
N LEU A 15 -12.18 -7.77 -0.94
CA LEU A 15 -11.25 -8.62 -0.20
C LEU A 15 -11.06 -8.19 1.26
N THR A 16 -11.33 -6.92 1.58
CA THR A 16 -11.24 -6.41 2.96
C THR A 16 -12.58 -6.44 3.70
N GLY A 17 -13.70 -6.34 2.98
CA GLY A 17 -15.04 -6.20 3.58
C GLY A 17 -15.26 -4.85 4.27
N TYR A 18 -14.41 -3.86 4.02
CA TYR A 18 -14.57 -2.51 4.54
C TYR A 18 -15.81 -1.81 3.96
N LYS A 19 -16.35 -0.84 4.69
CA LYS A 19 -17.45 -0.02 4.19
C LYS A 19 -16.93 0.90 3.08
N ASP A 20 -17.70 1.00 2.00
CA ASP A 20 -17.42 1.92 0.90
C ASP A 20 -17.60 3.38 1.36
N PRO A 21 -16.56 4.22 1.27
CA PRO A 21 -16.67 5.65 1.59
C PRO A 21 -17.50 6.45 0.57
N ASN A 22 -17.94 5.84 -0.54
CA ASN A 22 -18.68 6.44 -1.66
C ASN A 22 -17.88 7.44 -2.51
N TYR A 23 -16.55 7.39 -2.44
CA TYR A 23 -15.65 8.11 -3.31
C TYR A 23 -14.30 7.39 -3.41
N LEU A 24 -13.54 7.69 -4.46
CA LEU A 24 -12.22 7.11 -4.71
C LEU A 24 -11.11 8.02 -4.19
N PRO A 25 -9.95 7.48 -3.79
CA PRO A 25 -8.77 8.30 -3.54
C PRO A 25 -8.28 8.97 -4.83
N ASP A 26 -7.62 10.12 -4.68
CA ASP A 26 -6.87 10.74 -5.77
C ASP A 26 -5.70 9.81 -6.17
N ILE A 27 -5.33 9.78 -7.45
CA ILE A 27 -4.19 8.98 -7.93
C ILE A 27 -3.24 9.87 -8.75
N LYS A 28 -1.99 9.97 -8.31
CA LYS A 28 -0.99 10.88 -8.89
C LYS A 28 0.34 10.17 -9.18
N ALA A 29 0.75 10.21 -10.45
CA ALA A 29 2.06 9.74 -10.85
C ALA A 29 3.12 10.79 -10.47
N VAL A 30 4.21 10.35 -9.83
CA VAL A 30 5.34 11.19 -9.43
C VAL A 30 6.66 10.54 -9.84
N SER A 31 7.75 11.31 -9.82
CA SER A 31 9.07 10.72 -10.07
C SER A 31 9.49 9.80 -8.92
N HIS A 32 10.30 8.78 -9.22
CA HIS A 32 10.92 7.95 -8.18
C HIS A 32 11.68 8.79 -7.13
N GLN A 33 12.36 9.85 -7.57
CA GLN A 33 13.08 10.75 -6.67
C GLN A 33 12.13 11.42 -5.67
N THR A 34 10.94 11.81 -6.10
CA THR A 34 9.90 12.36 -5.22
C THR A 34 9.51 11.34 -4.16
N LEU A 35 9.27 10.08 -4.54
CA LEU A 35 8.96 9.01 -3.59
C LEU A 35 10.11 8.80 -2.59
N ALA A 36 11.34 8.67 -3.07
CA ALA A 36 12.52 8.43 -2.24
C ALA A 36 12.78 9.59 -1.25
N THR A 37 12.59 10.84 -1.68
CA THR A 37 12.72 12.00 -0.80
C THR A 37 11.61 12.03 0.25
N THR A 38 10.36 11.75 -0.13
CA THR A 38 9.22 11.76 0.81
C THR A 38 9.26 10.63 1.83
N LEU A 39 9.48 9.39 1.39
CA LEU A 39 9.37 8.21 2.24
C LEU A 39 10.69 7.84 2.93
N CYS A 40 11.80 8.00 2.22
CA CYS A 40 13.09 7.45 2.62
C CYS A 40 14.12 8.55 2.94
N LYS A 41 13.72 9.83 2.99
CA LYS A 41 14.63 10.98 3.21
C LYS A 41 15.85 10.95 2.27
N SER A 42 15.64 10.53 1.02
CA SER A 42 16.67 10.38 -0.01
C SER A 42 17.72 9.28 0.26
N SER A 43 17.47 8.36 1.18
CA SER A 43 18.20 7.09 1.30
C SER A 43 17.69 6.07 0.27
N TYR A 44 18.34 4.90 0.17
CA TYR A 44 17.91 3.83 -0.73
C TYR A 44 16.45 3.45 -0.45
N CYS A 45 15.60 3.61 -1.47
CA CYS A 45 14.15 3.46 -1.34
C CYS A 45 13.61 2.50 -2.40
N THR A 46 13.01 1.40 -1.95
CA THR A 46 12.36 0.43 -2.84
C THR A 46 10.88 0.72 -3.04
N ALA A 47 10.34 1.74 -2.36
CA ALA A 47 8.94 2.12 -2.47
C ALA A 47 8.62 2.62 -3.88
N VAL A 48 7.54 2.09 -4.45
CA VAL A 48 7.02 2.45 -5.78
C VAL A 48 5.65 3.11 -5.72
N ALA A 49 4.99 3.05 -4.55
CA ALA A 49 3.75 3.77 -4.27
C ALA A 49 3.64 4.05 -2.77
N TYR A 50 2.77 4.98 -2.40
CA TYR A 50 2.28 5.18 -1.03
C TYR A 50 0.95 5.94 -1.01
N TYR A 51 0.16 5.69 0.02
CA TYR A 51 -1.03 6.45 0.37
C TYR A 51 -0.70 7.56 1.38
N ASP A 52 -1.08 8.80 1.05
CA ASP A 52 -1.04 9.93 1.98
C ASP A 52 -2.43 10.16 2.61
N LYS A 53 -2.54 9.92 3.92
CA LYS A 53 -3.79 10.11 4.66
C LYS A 53 -4.25 11.57 4.74
N ASN A 54 -3.34 12.55 4.61
CA ASN A 54 -3.69 13.96 4.76
C ASN A 54 -4.37 14.52 3.52
N THR A 55 -3.90 14.11 2.34
CA THR A 55 -4.45 14.52 1.04
C THR A 55 -5.37 13.46 0.42
N GLU A 56 -5.52 12.31 1.08
CA GLU A 56 -6.22 11.13 0.59
C GLU A 56 -5.80 10.74 -0.86
N THR A 57 -4.51 10.91 -1.15
CA THR A 57 -3.92 10.67 -2.47
C THR A 57 -3.01 9.44 -2.43
N ILE A 58 -3.16 8.57 -3.43
CA ILE A 58 -2.21 7.52 -3.77
C ILE A 58 -1.19 8.09 -4.75
N PHE A 59 0.06 8.15 -4.33
CA PHE A 59 1.18 8.52 -5.19
C PHE A 59 1.89 7.27 -5.67
N PHE A 60 2.26 7.23 -6.94
CA PHE A 60 2.98 6.09 -7.52
C PHE A 60 4.08 6.53 -8.48
N ASP A 61 5.07 5.66 -8.68
CA ASP A 61 6.20 5.91 -9.56
C ASP A 61 5.73 5.97 -11.01
N ASN A 62 6.01 7.09 -11.70
CA ASN A 62 5.58 7.31 -13.08
C ASN A 62 6.18 6.33 -14.09
N ARG A 63 7.16 5.51 -13.69
CA ARG A 63 7.72 4.41 -14.48
C ARG A 63 6.85 3.15 -14.46
N MET A 64 5.89 3.03 -13.54
CA MET A 64 4.97 1.89 -13.47
C MET A 64 3.90 1.97 -14.56
N ASP A 65 3.74 0.90 -15.34
CA ASP A 65 2.64 0.80 -16.30
C ASP A 65 1.37 0.21 -15.67
N ILE A 66 0.64 1.04 -14.93
CA ILE A 66 -0.64 0.63 -14.34
C ILE A 66 -1.70 0.31 -15.39
N LYS A 67 -1.53 0.72 -16.66
CA LYS A 67 -2.54 0.49 -17.71
C LYS A 67 -2.51 -0.93 -18.23
N THR A 68 -1.39 -1.63 -18.17
CA THR A 68 -1.28 -2.99 -18.73
C THR A 68 -0.62 -4.01 -17.82
N ASP A 69 0.17 -3.58 -16.84
CA ASP A 69 0.88 -4.49 -15.94
C ASP A 69 0.14 -4.70 -14.62
N ASP A 70 -0.31 -5.93 -14.39
CA ASP A 70 -0.95 -6.33 -13.13
C ASP A 70 0.04 -6.31 -11.95
N GLY A 71 1.34 -6.44 -12.19
CA GLY A 71 2.36 -6.22 -11.17
C GLY A 71 2.30 -4.78 -10.65
N ALA A 72 2.34 -3.80 -11.56
CA ALA A 72 2.16 -2.39 -11.24
C ALA A 72 0.79 -2.09 -10.58
N ARG A 73 -0.31 -2.65 -11.10
CA ARG A 73 -1.66 -2.45 -10.51
C ARG A 73 -1.76 -2.99 -9.09
N SER A 74 -1.04 -4.07 -8.76
CA SER A 74 -1.07 -4.67 -7.42
C SER A 74 -0.64 -3.69 -6.33
N PHE A 75 0.32 -2.80 -6.62
CA PHE A 75 0.72 -1.75 -5.68
C PHE A 75 -0.37 -0.71 -5.49
N ILE A 76 -1.14 -0.37 -6.53
CA ILE A 76 -2.30 0.52 -6.37
C ILE A 76 -3.37 -0.13 -5.50
N VAL A 77 -3.62 -1.43 -5.66
CA VAL A 77 -4.55 -2.18 -4.79
C VAL A 77 -4.07 -2.17 -3.34
N HIS A 78 -2.77 -2.35 -3.09
CA HIS A 78 -2.17 -2.24 -1.76
C HIS A 78 -2.47 -0.87 -1.12
N GLU A 79 -2.20 0.23 -1.85
CA GLU A 79 -2.47 1.58 -1.34
C GLU A 79 -3.97 1.87 -1.17
N MET A 80 -4.85 1.27 -1.98
CA MET A 80 -6.30 1.36 -1.79
C MET A 80 -6.75 0.67 -0.49
N VAL A 81 -6.08 -0.40 -0.06
CA VAL A 81 -6.35 -1.00 1.26
C VAL A 81 -6.00 -0.01 2.36
N HIS A 82 -4.87 0.71 2.27
CA HIS A 82 -4.52 1.75 3.23
C HIS A 82 -5.55 2.90 3.26
N PHE A 83 -6.03 3.33 2.10
CA PHE A 83 -7.14 4.28 2.03
C PHE A 83 -8.39 3.74 2.76
N LEU A 84 -8.81 2.51 2.49
CA LEU A 84 -9.98 1.91 3.16
C LEU A 84 -9.79 1.75 4.66
N GLN A 85 -8.59 1.33 5.10
CA GLN A 85 -8.21 1.25 6.51
C GLN A 85 -8.33 2.62 7.20
N HIS A 86 -7.87 3.70 6.55
CA HIS A 86 -8.05 5.06 7.04
C HIS A 86 -9.54 5.43 7.13
N LYS A 87 -10.32 5.21 6.07
CA LYS A 87 -11.76 5.55 6.07
C LYS A 87 -12.60 4.73 7.05
N ASN A 88 -12.12 3.56 7.43
CA ASN A 88 -12.77 2.68 8.40
C ASN A 88 -12.15 2.77 9.81
N GLY A 89 -11.33 3.79 10.08
CA GLY A 89 -10.84 4.13 11.42
C GLY A 89 -9.72 3.23 11.95
N LYS A 90 -9.08 2.42 11.10
CA LYS A 90 -7.92 1.59 11.46
C LYS A 90 -6.62 2.39 11.50
N ILE A 91 -6.48 3.34 10.58
CA ILE A 91 -5.39 4.32 10.59
C ILE A 91 -5.95 5.60 11.21
N SER A 92 -5.56 5.89 12.45
CA SER A 92 -6.00 7.09 13.16
C SER A 92 -5.02 8.26 12.97
N SER A 93 -5.41 9.43 13.49
CA SER A 93 -4.52 10.61 13.60
C SER A 93 -3.45 10.44 14.69
N GLU A 94 -3.61 9.49 15.60
CA GLU A 94 -2.65 9.18 16.66
C GLU A 94 -1.53 8.27 16.14
N GLU A 95 -0.39 8.27 16.83
CA GLU A 95 0.74 7.41 16.49
C GLU A 95 0.37 5.95 16.80
N LEU A 96 0.23 5.15 15.75
CA LEU A 96 -0.06 3.73 15.89
C LEU A 96 1.15 3.00 16.48
N ASP A 97 0.90 2.12 17.45
CA ASP A 97 1.95 1.24 17.96
C ASP A 97 2.49 0.34 16.83
N CYS A 98 3.74 -0.11 16.98
CA CYS A 98 4.43 -0.85 15.92
C CYS A 98 3.69 -2.14 15.53
N LYS A 99 3.09 -2.84 16.50
CA LYS A 99 2.36 -4.10 16.23
C LYS A 99 1.10 -3.81 15.41
N THR A 100 0.36 -2.76 15.74
CA THR A 100 -0.79 -2.31 14.96
C THR A 100 -0.39 -1.93 13.52
N ARG A 101 0.75 -1.24 13.34
CA ARG A 101 1.30 -0.93 12.01
C ARG A 101 1.61 -2.20 11.20
N ILE A 102 2.19 -3.23 11.83
CA ILE A 102 2.44 -4.51 11.15
C ILE A 102 1.15 -5.18 10.70
N GLU A 103 0.12 -5.22 11.53
CA GLU A 103 -1.14 -5.88 11.13
C GLU A 103 -1.84 -5.13 9.99
N ILE A 104 -1.74 -3.81 9.96
CA ILE A 104 -2.21 -2.94 8.86
C ILE A 104 -1.49 -3.27 7.55
N GLU A 105 -0.16 -3.32 7.55
CA GLU A 105 0.64 -3.69 6.38
C GLU A 105 0.37 -5.13 5.94
N ARG A 106 0.25 -6.06 6.90
CA ARG A 106 -0.02 -7.47 6.62
C ARG A 106 -1.35 -7.67 5.90
N GLU A 107 -2.39 -6.93 6.27
CA GLU A 107 -3.67 -6.96 5.56
C GLU A 107 -3.51 -6.47 4.11
N ALA A 108 -2.84 -5.34 3.90
CA ALA A 108 -2.59 -4.80 2.56
C ALA A 108 -1.81 -5.78 1.67
N TYR A 109 -0.75 -6.39 2.20
CA TYR A 109 0.02 -7.42 1.48
C TYR A 109 -0.80 -8.67 1.16
N ARG A 110 -1.71 -9.11 2.04
CA ARG A 110 -2.58 -10.27 1.76
C ARG A 110 -3.51 -10.00 0.57
N VAL A 111 -4.08 -8.79 0.51
CA VAL A 111 -4.93 -8.38 -0.61
C VAL A 111 -4.09 -8.26 -1.89
N GLN A 112 -2.91 -7.64 -1.82
CA GLN A 112 -1.98 -7.55 -2.95
C GLN A 112 -1.59 -8.93 -3.47
N GLN A 113 -1.27 -9.87 -2.56
CA GLN A 113 -0.91 -11.24 -2.90
C GLN A 113 -2.05 -11.97 -3.60
N PHE A 114 -3.28 -11.83 -3.10
CA PHE A 114 -4.46 -12.44 -3.71
C PHE A 114 -4.67 -11.92 -5.12
N PHE A 115 -4.63 -10.60 -5.30
CA PHE A 115 -4.74 -9.96 -6.62
C PHE A 115 -3.69 -10.50 -7.60
N LEU A 116 -2.42 -10.58 -7.20
CA LEU A 116 -1.36 -11.12 -8.06
C LEU A 116 -1.60 -12.58 -8.45
N LYS A 117 -2.08 -13.42 -7.53
CA LYS A 117 -2.38 -14.84 -7.79
C LYS A 117 -3.52 -15.00 -8.81
N GLU A 118 -4.60 -14.24 -8.66
CA GLU A 118 -5.73 -14.26 -9.61
C GLU A 118 -5.31 -13.80 -11.01
N HIS A 119 -4.28 -12.95 -11.10
CA HIS A 119 -3.70 -12.48 -12.35
C HIS A 119 -2.49 -13.32 -12.83
N HIS A 120 -2.26 -14.50 -12.23
CA HIS A 120 -1.16 -15.42 -12.57
C HIS A 120 0.24 -14.78 -12.55
N LYS A 121 0.49 -13.88 -11.58
CA LYS A 121 1.78 -13.25 -11.34
C LYS A 121 2.51 -13.89 -10.16
N ASP A 122 3.83 -13.79 -10.16
CA ASP A 122 4.67 -14.24 -9.05
C ASP A 122 4.45 -13.38 -7.80
N THR A 123 4.43 -14.03 -6.63
CA THR A 123 4.24 -13.35 -5.33
C THR A 123 5.49 -13.31 -4.46
N TYR A 124 6.63 -13.76 -4.97
CA TYR A 124 7.87 -13.92 -4.17
C TYR A 124 8.27 -12.66 -3.40
N GLN A 125 8.15 -11.47 -4.02
CA GLN A 125 8.45 -10.20 -3.37
C GLN A 125 7.52 -9.92 -2.19
N ILE A 126 6.23 -10.28 -2.32
CA ILE A 126 5.23 -10.12 -1.25
C ILE A 126 5.47 -11.13 -0.14
N ASP A 127 5.79 -12.38 -0.49
CA ASP A 127 6.11 -13.43 0.48
C ASP A 127 7.34 -13.05 1.33
N MET A 128 8.38 -12.51 0.69
CA MET A 128 9.54 -11.96 1.40
C MET A 128 9.17 -10.78 2.29
N ALA A 129 8.41 -9.81 1.78
CA ALA A 129 7.97 -8.65 2.55
C ALA A 129 7.19 -9.09 3.81
N MET A 130 6.23 -9.99 3.66
CA MET A 130 5.46 -10.56 4.77
C MET A 130 6.33 -11.32 5.78
N ALA A 131 7.38 -11.99 5.33
CA ALA A 131 8.31 -12.71 6.21
C ALA A 131 9.18 -11.78 7.07
N VAL A 132 9.56 -10.60 6.55
CA VAL A 132 10.41 -9.64 7.28
C VAL A 132 9.61 -8.65 8.13
N LEU A 133 8.34 -8.39 7.80
CA LEU A 133 7.47 -7.46 8.54
C LEU A 133 7.54 -7.62 10.07
N PRO A 134 7.47 -8.83 10.67
CA PRO A 134 7.56 -9.01 12.12
C PRO A 134 8.85 -8.46 12.74
N GLY A 135 9.97 -8.53 12.01
CA GLY A 135 11.29 -8.10 12.50
C GLY A 135 11.43 -6.59 12.63
N LEU A 136 10.63 -5.81 11.90
CA LEU A 136 10.72 -4.34 11.88
C LEU A 136 10.41 -3.68 13.23
N CYS A 137 9.63 -4.35 14.09
CA CYS A 137 9.40 -3.86 15.45
C CYS A 137 10.48 -4.27 16.44
N SER A 138 11.20 -5.36 16.20
CA SER A 138 12.25 -5.85 17.10
C SER A 138 13.48 -4.93 17.07
N GLU A 139 13.85 -4.40 15.91
CA GLU A 139 14.97 -3.45 15.76
C GLU A 139 14.68 -2.08 16.40
N GLN A 140 13.42 -1.71 16.60
CA GLN A 140 13.06 -0.46 17.30
C GLN A 140 13.23 -0.58 18.83
N ALA A 141 13.16 -1.79 19.38
CA ALA A 141 13.35 -2.03 20.82
C ALA A 141 14.84 -2.00 21.24
N GLU A 142 15.76 -2.30 20.32
CA GLU A 142 17.20 -2.32 20.60
C GLU A 142 17.87 -0.94 20.53
N ASN A 143 17.21 0.05 19.93
CA ASN A 143 17.71 1.43 19.83
C ASN A 143 17.23 2.37 20.96
N LEU A 144 16.61 1.80 22.01
CA LEU A 144 16.11 2.53 23.20
C LEU A 144 16.82 2.11 24.50
N ASN A 145 17.88 1.29 24.42
CA ASN A 145 18.72 0.88 25.56
C ASN A 145 20.13 1.46 25.46
#